data_AF-A0A4Z0PUF1-F1
#
_entry.id   AF-A0A4Z0PUF1-F1
#
_cell.length_a   1.000
_cell.length_b   1.000
_cell.length_c   1.000
_cell.angle_alpha   90.00
_cell.angle_beta   90.00
_cell.angle_gamma   90.00
#
_symmetry.space_group_name_H-M   'P 1'
#
loop_
_entity.id
_entity.type
_entity.pdbx_description
1 polymer ?
#
loop_
_entity_poly.entity_id
_entity_poly.type
_entity_poly.pdbx_seq_one_letter_code
_entity_poly.pdbx_strand_id
1 'polypeptide(L)'
;MSQASNLFSPFQMGAVSLPNRLVMAPMTRSRANNDGNVPTDSTVTYYEQRASAGLIITEGAQVSPQGVGYVFTPGIYSAAQVAGWRKVTDAVHAAGGRIFIQLWHVGRISHPDFHNGELPVAPSAVQPTGVQAYTTNGMQEIPTPRALETAEVKAIVEDFRQAAANAKEAGFDGVEIHGANGYLVDQFIQDGTNQRTDEYGGSVENRARFALEVVQAAADVFGADRVGIRLAPTGAMGGITDSDRVRTFRYVAEQLNALGLAYLHVIEALPGHPMAAAPGVPAVAAELRKVFTGPFILNGGYTQETAEAALANNEADLIAFGVPFIANPDLVERFEQGTALNMPDQATFYSGGDKGYIDYPSLEEAPVAAKQ
;
A
#
# COMPACT_ATOMS: atom_id res chain seq x y z
N MET A 1 20.10 -12.82 29.30
CA MET A 1 19.77 -13.56 28.07
C MET A 1 18.93 -12.62 27.23
N SER A 2 19.44 -12.14 26.10
CA SER A 2 18.59 -11.38 25.17
C SER A 2 17.43 -12.29 24.79
N GLN A 3 16.18 -11.80 24.89
CA GLN A 3 15.09 -12.49 24.22
C GLN A 3 15.47 -12.58 22.74
N ALA A 4 15.30 -13.77 22.14
CA ALA A 4 15.47 -13.91 20.70
C ALA A 4 14.53 -12.91 20.01
N SER A 5 15.07 -12.08 19.10
CA SER A 5 14.28 -11.05 18.44
C SER A 5 13.14 -11.67 17.64
N ASN A 6 11.91 -11.27 17.92
CA ASN A 6 10.74 -11.73 17.17
C ASN A 6 10.81 -11.28 15.70
N LEU A 7 11.53 -10.20 15.39
CA LEU A 7 11.56 -9.59 14.07
C LEU A 7 12.04 -10.56 12.97
N PHE A 8 12.97 -11.45 13.32
CA PHE A 8 13.55 -12.45 12.40
C PHE A 8 12.91 -13.84 12.52
N SER A 9 11.89 -13.99 13.36
CA SER A 9 11.19 -15.27 13.51
C SER A 9 10.24 -15.52 12.33
N PRO A 10 10.11 -16.76 11.85
CA PRO A 10 9.09 -17.13 10.88
C PRO A 10 7.68 -16.82 11.40
N PHE A 11 6.76 -16.49 10.50
CA PHE A 11 5.38 -16.16 10.83
C PHE A 11 4.40 -16.74 9.81
N GLN A 12 3.28 -17.30 10.28
CA GLN A 12 2.21 -17.78 9.40
C GLN A 12 1.16 -16.67 9.23
N MET A 13 1.08 -16.11 8.03
CA MET A 13 0.12 -15.06 7.67
C MET A 13 -0.94 -15.63 6.72
N GLY A 14 -2.11 -15.98 7.26
CA GLY A 14 -3.15 -16.66 6.48
C GLY A 14 -2.60 -17.94 5.83
N ALA A 15 -2.66 -18.04 4.51
CA ALA A 15 -2.12 -19.16 3.74
C ALA A 15 -0.61 -19.05 3.40
N VAL A 16 0.07 -17.99 3.83
CA VAL A 16 1.44 -17.66 3.41
C VAL A 16 2.40 -17.75 4.59
N SER A 17 3.39 -18.64 4.50
CA SER A 17 4.46 -18.73 5.50
C SER A 17 5.56 -17.73 5.18
N LEU A 18 5.91 -16.87 6.14
CA LEU A 18 6.93 -15.83 6.01
C LEU A 18 8.20 -16.23 6.79
N PRO A 19 9.41 -15.91 6.28
CA PRO A 19 10.67 -16.29 6.89
C PRO A 19 11.05 -15.37 8.07
N ASN A 20 10.54 -14.14 8.07
CA ASN A 20 10.74 -13.11 9.08
C ASN A 20 9.49 -12.19 9.09
N ARG A 21 9.48 -11.19 9.99
CA ARG A 21 8.35 -10.27 10.21
C ARG A 21 8.58 -8.86 9.63
N LEU A 22 9.59 -8.69 8.78
CA LEU A 22 9.85 -7.44 8.08
C LEU A 22 9.08 -7.43 6.77
N VAL A 23 8.24 -6.41 6.58
CA VAL A 23 7.47 -6.24 5.35
C VAL A 23 8.04 -5.07 4.56
N MET A 24 8.26 -5.25 3.26
CA MET A 24 8.52 -4.12 2.37
C MET A 24 7.20 -3.40 2.11
N ALA A 25 7.09 -2.18 2.60
CA ALA A 25 5.88 -1.37 2.43
C ALA A 25 5.64 -1.04 0.95
N PRO A 26 4.38 -0.83 0.53
CA PRO A 26 4.06 -0.39 -0.81
C PRO A 26 4.59 1.03 -1.06
N MET A 27 5.36 1.20 -2.12
CA MET A 27 6.06 2.45 -2.43
C MET A 27 6.01 2.74 -3.93
N THR A 28 5.18 3.69 -4.36
CA THR A 28 5.16 4.16 -5.75
C THR A 28 6.53 4.63 -6.19
N ARG A 29 7.03 4.14 -7.34
CA ARG A 29 8.36 4.49 -7.84
C ARG A 29 8.34 5.18 -9.21
N SER A 30 7.19 5.24 -9.87
CA SER A 30 7.01 5.95 -11.15
C SER A 30 8.04 5.55 -12.23
N ARG A 31 8.21 4.24 -12.45
CA ARG A 31 9.21 3.67 -13.37
C ARG A 31 8.63 2.80 -14.49
N ALA A 32 7.31 2.69 -14.58
CA ALA A 32 6.62 2.12 -15.74
C ALA A 32 6.49 3.16 -16.86
N ASN A 33 7.61 3.72 -17.31
CA ASN A 33 7.66 4.72 -18.39
C ASN A 33 7.76 4.04 -19.76
N ASN A 34 6.73 3.29 -20.12
CA ASN A 34 6.58 2.63 -21.41
C ASN A 34 5.12 2.64 -21.85
N ASP A 35 4.90 2.29 -23.12
CA ASP A 35 3.55 2.15 -23.66
C ASP A 35 2.78 1.07 -22.89
N GLY A 36 1.64 1.46 -22.32
CA GLY A 36 0.77 0.55 -21.58
C GLY A 36 1.09 0.41 -20.09
N ASN A 37 2.01 1.21 -19.53
CA ASN A 37 2.30 1.23 -18.09
C ASN A 37 2.64 -0.18 -17.55
N VAL A 38 3.50 -0.89 -18.25
CA VAL A 38 3.91 -2.26 -17.93
C VAL A 38 5.13 -2.21 -16.99
N PRO A 39 5.25 -3.10 -16.00
CA PRO A 39 6.51 -3.28 -15.25
C PRO A 39 7.71 -3.45 -16.19
N THR A 40 8.82 -2.76 -15.89
CA THR A 40 10.04 -2.81 -16.71
C THR A 40 10.99 -3.89 -16.22
N ASP A 41 12.06 -4.18 -16.98
CA ASP A 41 13.12 -5.08 -16.51
C ASP A 41 13.78 -4.55 -15.21
N SER A 42 13.92 -3.22 -15.07
CA SER A 42 14.38 -2.61 -13.81
C SER A 42 13.41 -2.88 -12.65
N THR A 43 12.09 -2.95 -12.91
CA THR A 43 11.11 -3.35 -11.89
C THR A 43 11.31 -4.79 -11.44
N VAL A 44 11.69 -5.69 -12.35
CA VAL A 44 12.02 -7.08 -12.00
C VAL A 44 13.23 -7.10 -11.06
N THR A 45 14.34 -6.47 -11.45
CA THR A 45 15.55 -6.40 -10.61
C THR A 45 15.27 -5.75 -9.25
N TYR A 46 14.47 -4.68 -9.21
CA TYR A 46 14.17 -3.95 -7.98
C TYR A 46 13.51 -4.83 -6.91
N TYR A 47 12.52 -5.63 -7.30
CA TYR A 47 11.84 -6.53 -6.36
C TYR A 47 12.63 -7.79 -6.08
N GLU A 48 13.34 -8.36 -7.07
CA GLU A 48 14.25 -9.49 -6.86
C GLU A 48 15.30 -9.18 -5.78
N GLN A 49 15.94 -8.00 -5.87
CA GLN A 49 16.92 -7.53 -4.89
C GLN A 49 16.39 -7.48 -3.44
N ARG A 50 15.07 -7.41 -3.24
CA ARG A 50 14.41 -7.25 -1.93
C ARG A 50 13.69 -8.51 -1.47
N ALA A 51 13.91 -9.64 -2.14
CA ALA A 51 13.24 -10.91 -1.86
C ALA A 51 13.52 -11.48 -0.46
N SER A 52 14.53 -10.97 0.27
CA SER A 52 14.77 -11.35 1.67
C SER A 52 13.71 -10.81 2.64
N ALA A 53 12.96 -9.77 2.24
CA ALA A 53 11.81 -9.28 3.00
C ALA A 53 10.84 -10.43 3.28
N GLY A 54 10.28 -10.45 4.49
CA GLY A 54 9.36 -11.51 4.86
C GLY A 54 8.13 -11.54 3.97
N LEU A 55 7.64 -10.35 3.60
CA LEU A 55 6.66 -10.11 2.55
C LEU A 55 7.03 -8.83 1.79
N ILE A 56 6.94 -8.86 0.47
CA ILE A 56 6.94 -7.66 -0.37
C ILE A 56 5.50 -7.26 -0.68
N ILE A 57 5.19 -5.97 -0.54
CA ILE A 57 3.97 -5.38 -1.11
C ILE A 57 4.42 -4.42 -2.22
N THR A 58 3.90 -4.60 -3.43
CA THR A 58 4.30 -3.79 -4.59
C THR A 58 3.98 -2.31 -4.41
N GLU A 59 4.47 -1.48 -5.32
CA GLU A 59 3.85 -0.19 -5.58
C GLU A 59 2.37 -0.34 -5.97
N GLY A 60 1.60 0.72 -5.78
CA GLY A 60 0.18 0.73 -6.16
C GLY A 60 0.05 0.45 -7.67
N ALA A 61 -0.74 -0.57 -8.00
CA ALA A 61 -1.04 -0.96 -9.37
C ALA A 61 -2.50 -0.63 -9.70
N GLN A 62 -2.74 0.19 -10.73
CA GLN A 62 -4.12 0.60 -11.01
C GLN A 62 -4.98 -0.55 -11.49
N VAL A 63 -6.21 -0.62 -10.97
CA VAL A 63 -7.20 -1.65 -11.34
C VAL A 63 -7.91 -1.35 -12.67
N SER A 64 -7.86 -0.11 -13.14
CA SER A 64 -8.42 0.32 -14.41
C SER A 64 -7.77 1.63 -14.89
N PRO A 65 -7.94 2.03 -16.17
CA PRO A 65 -7.46 3.34 -16.65
C PRO A 65 -8.00 4.53 -15.85
N GLN A 66 -9.26 4.47 -15.39
CA GLN A 66 -9.88 5.52 -14.56
C GLN A 66 -9.20 5.66 -13.19
N GLY A 67 -8.53 4.60 -12.72
CA GLY A 67 -7.79 4.57 -11.46
C GLY A 67 -6.42 5.27 -11.50
N VAL A 68 -5.99 5.84 -12.63
CA VAL A 68 -4.69 6.50 -12.80
C VAL A 68 -4.71 7.93 -12.28
N GLY A 69 -3.64 8.34 -11.57
CA GLY A 69 -3.45 9.72 -11.08
C GLY A 69 -2.01 10.21 -11.04
N TYR A 70 -1.07 9.36 -11.44
CA TYR A 70 0.36 9.65 -11.44
C TYR A 70 1.00 9.05 -12.68
N VAL A 71 1.92 9.79 -13.29
CA VAL A 71 2.71 9.29 -14.42
C VAL A 71 3.58 8.09 -14.05
N PHE A 72 3.76 7.22 -15.04
CA PHE A 72 4.71 6.09 -15.02
C PHE A 72 4.45 5.08 -13.90
N THR A 73 3.21 4.95 -13.47
CA THR A 73 2.80 3.96 -12.47
C THR A 73 2.20 2.73 -13.17
N PRO A 74 2.49 1.51 -12.70
CA PRO A 74 2.05 0.30 -13.39
C PRO A 74 0.56 0.02 -13.19
N GLY A 75 -0.09 -0.58 -14.19
CA GLY A 75 -1.47 -1.11 -14.06
C GLY A 75 -1.52 -2.62 -13.85
N ILE A 76 -2.73 -3.16 -13.66
CA ILE A 76 -3.02 -4.61 -13.65
C ILE A 76 -4.39 -4.91 -14.31
N TYR A 77 -4.70 -4.24 -15.42
CA TYR A 77 -5.98 -4.36 -16.15
C TYR A 77 -5.83 -4.85 -17.59
N SER A 78 -4.60 -5.02 -18.08
CA SER A 78 -4.33 -5.51 -19.45
C SER A 78 -3.44 -6.74 -19.45
N ALA A 79 -3.55 -7.55 -20.51
CA ALA A 79 -2.72 -8.74 -20.68
C ALA A 79 -1.21 -8.42 -20.72
N ALA A 80 -0.82 -7.27 -21.28
CA ALA A 80 0.57 -6.83 -21.31
C ALA A 80 1.11 -6.54 -19.89
N GLN A 81 0.29 -5.90 -19.05
CA GLN A 81 0.63 -5.66 -17.64
C GLN A 81 0.71 -6.97 -16.85
N VAL A 82 -0.22 -7.91 -17.05
CA VAL A 82 -0.16 -9.25 -16.45
C VAL A 82 1.15 -9.96 -16.80
N ALA A 83 1.53 -9.95 -18.09
CA ALA A 83 2.79 -10.55 -18.53
C ALA A 83 4.04 -9.84 -17.95
N GLY A 84 4.00 -8.52 -17.81
CA GLY A 84 5.07 -7.75 -17.16
C GLY A 84 5.21 -8.09 -15.67
N TRP A 85 4.09 -8.12 -14.94
CA TRP A 85 4.07 -8.51 -13.54
C TRP A 85 4.47 -9.96 -13.32
N ARG A 86 4.15 -10.85 -14.26
CA ARG A 86 4.58 -12.26 -14.20
C ARG A 86 6.10 -12.40 -14.14
N LYS A 87 6.85 -11.58 -14.87
CA LYS A 87 8.32 -11.57 -14.78
C LYS A 87 8.81 -11.16 -13.39
N VAL A 88 8.13 -10.19 -12.76
CA VAL A 88 8.44 -9.72 -11.41
C VAL A 88 8.21 -10.83 -10.38
N THR A 89 7.03 -11.46 -10.41
CA THR A 89 6.68 -12.53 -9.47
C THR A 89 7.61 -13.74 -9.65
N ASP A 90 7.88 -14.16 -10.89
CA ASP A 90 8.78 -15.27 -11.18
C ASP A 90 10.20 -15.01 -10.64
N ALA A 91 10.74 -13.79 -10.78
CA ALA A 91 12.06 -13.44 -10.24
C ALA A 91 12.09 -13.41 -8.70
N VAL A 92 11.06 -12.81 -8.08
CA VAL A 92 10.95 -12.80 -6.60
C VAL A 92 10.84 -14.22 -6.05
N HIS A 93 10.04 -15.08 -6.69
CA HIS A 93 9.88 -16.48 -6.29
C HIS A 93 11.16 -17.29 -6.50
N ALA A 94 11.88 -17.06 -7.60
CA ALA A 94 13.19 -17.68 -7.84
C ALA A 94 14.22 -17.30 -6.75
N ALA A 95 14.13 -16.08 -6.21
CA ALA A 95 14.92 -15.62 -5.08
C ALA A 95 14.35 -16.03 -3.70
N GLY A 96 13.24 -16.79 -3.64
CA GLY A 96 12.64 -17.30 -2.40
C GLY A 96 11.73 -16.31 -1.66
N GLY A 97 11.41 -15.17 -2.28
CA GLY A 97 10.54 -14.13 -1.73
C GLY A 97 9.05 -14.44 -1.83
N ARG A 98 8.24 -13.62 -1.17
CA ARG A 98 6.77 -13.62 -1.27
C ARG A 98 6.32 -12.23 -1.63
N ILE A 99 5.36 -12.10 -2.53
CA ILE A 99 4.94 -10.79 -3.04
C ILE A 99 3.43 -10.68 -3.21
N PHE A 100 2.88 -9.61 -2.66
CA PHE A 100 1.49 -9.20 -2.84
C PHE A 100 1.47 -7.95 -3.71
N ILE A 101 0.51 -7.87 -4.63
CA ILE A 101 0.28 -6.64 -5.40
C ILE A 101 -0.70 -5.74 -4.65
N GLN A 102 -0.40 -4.44 -4.58
CA GLN A 102 -1.33 -3.47 -4.04
C GLN A 102 -2.29 -2.96 -5.12
N LEU A 103 -3.57 -3.31 -5.02
CA LEU A 103 -4.62 -2.88 -5.95
C LEU A 103 -5.06 -1.45 -5.64
N TRP A 104 -5.04 -0.60 -6.66
CA TRP A 104 -5.14 0.84 -6.48
C TRP A 104 -6.15 1.50 -7.42
N HIS A 105 -6.90 2.45 -6.86
CA HIS A 105 -7.70 3.41 -7.62
C HIS A 105 -7.58 4.77 -6.94
N VAL A 106 -7.00 5.77 -7.60
CA VAL A 106 -6.69 7.07 -6.96
C VAL A 106 -7.92 7.91 -6.62
N GLY A 107 -9.03 7.70 -7.33
CA GLY A 107 -10.25 8.48 -7.17
C GLY A 107 -9.99 9.95 -7.49
N ARG A 108 -10.36 10.86 -6.57
CA ARG A 108 -10.19 12.30 -6.80
C ARG A 108 -8.74 12.79 -6.87
N ILE A 109 -7.74 12.00 -6.49
CA ILE A 109 -6.32 12.40 -6.54
C ILE A 109 -5.78 12.13 -7.96
N SER A 110 -6.29 12.86 -8.94
CA SER A 110 -5.97 12.68 -10.36
C SER A 110 -6.24 13.96 -11.17
N HIS A 111 -6.01 13.92 -12.48
CA HIS A 111 -6.18 15.05 -13.39
C HIS A 111 -6.78 14.60 -14.73
N PRO A 112 -7.57 15.44 -15.43
CA PRO A 112 -8.11 15.13 -16.76
C PRO A 112 -7.09 14.74 -17.82
N ASP A 113 -5.82 15.14 -17.64
CA ASP A 113 -4.70 14.73 -18.51
C ASP A 113 -4.53 13.20 -18.58
N PHE A 114 -4.98 12.46 -17.57
CA PHE A 114 -4.94 10.99 -17.57
C PHE A 114 -6.18 10.34 -18.20
N HIS A 115 -7.25 11.12 -18.43
CA HIS A 115 -8.59 10.61 -18.74
C HIS A 115 -9.16 11.20 -20.03
N ASN A 116 -8.31 11.56 -20.99
CA ASN A 116 -8.73 12.17 -22.26
C ASN A 116 -9.61 13.43 -22.08
N GLY A 117 -9.35 14.20 -21.03
CA GLY A 117 -10.13 15.41 -20.70
C GLY A 117 -11.34 15.17 -19.80
N GLU A 118 -11.69 13.93 -19.46
CA GLU A 118 -12.74 13.64 -18.49
C GLU A 118 -12.30 13.93 -17.05
N LEU A 119 -13.25 14.27 -16.18
CA LEU A 119 -12.95 14.52 -14.78
C LEU A 119 -12.64 13.22 -14.03
N PRO A 120 -11.67 13.24 -13.09
CA PRO A 120 -11.53 12.18 -12.10
C PRO A 120 -12.84 11.89 -11.36
N VAL A 121 -12.99 10.65 -10.90
CA VAL A 121 -14.19 10.21 -10.17
C VAL A 121 -13.96 10.15 -8.67
N ALA A 122 -15.01 10.32 -7.87
CA ALA A 122 -14.97 10.17 -6.42
C ALA A 122 -16.37 9.83 -5.85
N PRO A 123 -16.49 9.50 -4.56
CA PRO A 123 -17.79 9.37 -3.91
C PRO A 123 -18.61 10.66 -3.98
N SER A 124 -17.98 11.84 -3.94
CA SER A 124 -18.64 13.14 -3.97
C SER A 124 -17.79 14.19 -4.69
N ALA A 125 -18.44 15.25 -5.20
CA ALA A 125 -17.79 16.36 -5.88
C ALA A 125 -17.07 17.31 -4.90
N VAL A 126 -16.07 16.80 -4.18
CA VAL A 126 -15.26 17.54 -3.21
C VAL A 126 -13.82 17.59 -3.71
N GLN A 127 -13.33 18.79 -4.05
CA GLN A 127 -11.97 19.00 -4.52
C GLN A 127 -10.93 18.64 -3.43
N PRO A 128 -9.83 17.93 -3.77
CA PRO A 128 -8.71 17.75 -2.86
C PRO A 128 -8.03 19.08 -2.51
N THR A 129 -7.44 19.16 -1.32
CA THR A 129 -6.67 20.33 -0.89
C THR A 129 -5.24 19.95 -0.50
N GLY A 130 -4.31 20.91 -0.64
CA GLY A 130 -2.91 20.74 -0.23
C GLY A 130 -2.10 19.74 -1.06
N VAL A 131 -2.58 19.37 -2.25
CA VAL A 131 -1.95 18.40 -3.15
C VAL A 131 -2.09 18.84 -4.61
N GLN A 132 -1.16 18.38 -5.46
CA GLN A 132 -1.18 18.55 -6.92
C GLN A 132 -0.99 17.19 -7.58
N ALA A 133 -1.50 17.03 -8.80
CA ALA A 133 -1.25 15.85 -9.61
C ALA A 133 0.03 16.04 -10.42
N TYR A 134 0.92 15.05 -10.40
CA TYR A 134 2.12 15.07 -11.23
C TYR A 134 1.81 14.40 -12.58
N THR A 135 1.59 15.22 -13.61
CA THR A 135 1.23 14.82 -14.97
C THR A 135 2.46 14.85 -15.89
N THR A 136 2.30 14.45 -17.15
CA THR A 136 3.33 14.64 -18.19
C THR A 136 3.63 16.12 -18.44
N ASN A 137 2.73 17.02 -18.04
CA ASN A 137 2.87 18.47 -18.11
C ASN A 137 3.39 19.08 -16.78
N GLY A 138 3.92 18.25 -15.87
CA GLY A 138 4.38 18.67 -14.56
C GLY A 138 3.28 18.70 -13.49
N MET A 139 3.52 19.43 -12.41
CA MET A 139 2.54 19.59 -11.31
C MET A 139 1.34 20.41 -11.78
N GLN A 140 0.14 19.82 -11.69
CA GLN A 140 -1.13 20.42 -12.07
C GLN A 140 -2.07 20.52 -10.89
N GLU A 141 -2.91 21.56 -10.87
CA GLU A 141 -4.00 21.67 -9.90
C GLU A 141 -5.03 20.56 -10.14
N ILE A 142 -5.46 19.89 -9.07
CA ILE A 142 -6.47 18.84 -9.19
C ILE A 142 -7.86 19.48 -9.20
N PRO A 143 -8.70 19.26 -10.24
CA PRO A 143 -10.03 19.85 -10.31
C PRO A 143 -11.01 19.17 -9.34
N THR A 144 -12.19 19.78 -9.16
CA THR A 144 -13.32 19.11 -8.52
C THR A 144 -13.67 17.84 -9.30
N PRO A 145 -13.73 16.66 -8.65
CA PRO A 145 -14.05 15.41 -9.32
C PRO A 145 -15.54 15.30 -9.65
N ARG A 146 -15.89 14.37 -10.53
CA ARG A 146 -17.27 13.94 -10.75
C ARG A 146 -17.68 12.93 -9.66
N ALA A 147 -18.85 13.12 -9.06
CA ALA A 147 -19.43 12.14 -8.16
C ALA A 147 -19.89 10.89 -8.96
N LEU A 148 -19.54 9.71 -8.46
CA LEU A 148 -19.97 8.44 -9.06
C LEU A 148 -21.48 8.23 -8.89
N GLU A 149 -22.15 7.74 -9.92
CA GLU A 149 -23.49 7.18 -9.80
C GLU A 149 -23.45 5.86 -9.02
N THR A 150 -24.53 5.49 -8.33
CA THR A 150 -24.59 4.25 -7.52
C THR A 150 -24.23 3.00 -8.33
N ALA A 151 -24.63 2.94 -9.60
CA ALA A 151 -24.32 1.81 -10.49
C ALA A 151 -22.83 1.77 -10.89
N GLU A 152 -22.16 2.92 -10.99
CA GLU A 152 -20.74 2.99 -11.32
C GLU A 152 -19.88 2.48 -10.15
N VAL A 153 -20.31 2.69 -8.90
CA VAL A 153 -19.62 2.13 -7.72
C VAL A 153 -19.53 0.61 -7.83
N LYS A 154 -20.61 -0.06 -8.27
CA LYS A 154 -20.65 -1.51 -8.47
C LYS A 154 -19.76 -1.97 -9.62
N ALA A 155 -19.66 -1.18 -10.69
CA ALA A 155 -18.73 -1.46 -11.78
C ALA A 155 -17.27 -1.39 -11.31
N ILE A 156 -16.92 -0.43 -10.46
CA ILE A 156 -15.57 -0.33 -9.89
C ILE A 156 -15.26 -1.53 -8.98
N VAL A 157 -16.23 -2.05 -8.23
CA VAL A 157 -16.03 -3.32 -7.49
C VAL A 157 -15.62 -4.46 -8.44
N GLU A 158 -16.20 -4.51 -9.64
CA GLU A 158 -15.81 -5.49 -10.66
C GLU A 158 -14.42 -5.22 -11.24
N ASP A 159 -14.01 -3.96 -11.41
CA ASP A 159 -12.62 -3.63 -11.78
C ASP A 159 -11.62 -4.19 -10.75
N PHE A 160 -11.91 -4.07 -9.46
CA PHE A 160 -11.09 -4.68 -8.40
C PHE A 160 -11.10 -6.21 -8.46
N ARG A 161 -12.25 -6.84 -8.76
CA ARG A 161 -12.35 -8.29 -8.96
C ARG A 161 -11.48 -8.76 -10.11
N GLN A 162 -11.58 -8.09 -11.26
CA GLN A 162 -10.80 -8.42 -12.45
C GLN A 162 -9.31 -8.18 -12.22
N ALA A 163 -8.94 -7.09 -11.54
CA ALA A 163 -7.56 -6.83 -11.15
C ALA A 163 -6.99 -7.91 -10.23
N ALA A 164 -7.79 -8.42 -9.28
CA ALA A 164 -7.41 -9.58 -8.47
C ALA A 164 -7.25 -10.85 -9.35
N ALA A 165 -8.14 -11.10 -10.31
CA ALA A 165 -8.00 -12.25 -11.22
C ALA A 165 -6.70 -12.16 -12.05
N ASN A 166 -6.43 -10.97 -12.60
CA ASN A 166 -5.21 -10.66 -13.33
C ASN A 166 -3.95 -10.81 -12.46
N ALA A 167 -4.00 -10.38 -11.20
CA ALA A 167 -2.91 -10.57 -10.25
C ALA A 167 -2.64 -12.06 -9.96
N LYS A 168 -3.71 -12.86 -9.82
CA LYS A 168 -3.58 -14.31 -9.63
C LYS A 168 -2.95 -14.98 -10.85
N GLU A 169 -3.35 -14.57 -12.05
CA GLU A 169 -2.75 -15.01 -13.31
C GLU A 169 -1.26 -14.60 -13.42
N ALA A 170 -0.93 -13.38 -13.01
CA ALA A 170 0.44 -12.87 -12.91
C ALA A 170 1.28 -13.59 -11.83
N GLY A 171 0.70 -14.51 -11.05
CA GLY A 171 1.46 -15.33 -10.10
C GLY A 171 1.75 -14.67 -8.76
N PHE A 172 1.01 -13.63 -8.35
CA PHE A 172 1.16 -13.08 -7.00
C PHE A 172 0.71 -14.06 -5.91
N ASP A 173 1.32 -13.96 -4.73
CA ASP A 173 0.95 -14.78 -3.56
C ASP A 173 -0.37 -14.33 -2.92
N GLY A 174 -0.79 -13.10 -3.21
CA GLY A 174 -2.00 -12.45 -2.73
C GLY A 174 -2.12 -11.00 -3.18
N VAL A 175 -3.10 -10.29 -2.64
CA VAL A 175 -3.37 -8.88 -2.96
C VAL A 175 -3.55 -8.04 -1.70
N GLU A 176 -3.16 -6.77 -1.78
CA GLU A 176 -3.50 -5.76 -0.79
C GLU A 176 -4.47 -4.73 -1.41
N ILE A 177 -5.63 -4.51 -0.79
CA ILE A 177 -6.52 -3.42 -1.18
C ILE A 177 -5.98 -2.10 -0.62
N HIS A 178 -5.77 -1.10 -1.48
CA HIS A 178 -5.34 0.23 -1.04
C HIS A 178 -6.52 1.05 -0.50
N GLY A 179 -6.87 0.83 0.78
CA GLY A 179 -7.90 1.56 1.55
C GLY A 179 -7.38 2.76 2.35
N ALA A 180 -6.33 3.43 1.87
CA ALA A 180 -5.54 4.38 2.66
C ALA A 180 -5.13 5.61 1.83
N ASN A 181 -4.48 6.56 2.49
CA ASN A 181 -3.83 7.73 1.90
C ASN A 181 -4.76 8.58 1.04
N GLY A 182 -6.06 8.64 1.36
CA GLY A 182 -6.99 9.51 0.65
C GLY A 182 -7.28 9.11 -0.79
N TYR A 183 -7.05 7.85 -1.18
CA TYR A 183 -7.46 7.30 -2.48
C TYR A 183 -8.89 6.75 -2.45
N LEU A 184 -9.41 6.21 -3.56
CA LEU A 184 -10.86 6.01 -3.74
C LEU A 184 -11.53 5.25 -2.59
N VAL A 185 -10.97 4.11 -2.17
CA VAL A 185 -11.55 3.31 -1.08
C VAL A 185 -11.58 4.12 0.23
N ASP A 186 -10.50 4.84 0.55
CA ASP A 186 -10.43 5.71 1.74
C ASP A 186 -11.40 6.91 1.63
N GLN A 187 -11.54 7.48 0.43
CA GLN A 187 -12.47 8.58 0.15
C GLN A 187 -13.92 8.18 0.45
N PHE A 188 -14.30 6.91 0.23
CA PHE A 188 -15.62 6.40 0.60
C PHE A 188 -15.76 6.19 2.11
N ILE A 189 -14.71 5.72 2.80
CA ILE A 189 -14.75 5.44 4.24
C ILE A 189 -15.00 6.71 5.06
N GLN A 190 -14.34 7.82 4.71
CA GLN A 190 -14.29 9.02 5.55
C GLN A 190 -15.37 10.06 5.18
N ASP A 191 -16.10 10.59 6.18
CA ASP A 191 -17.25 11.47 5.94
C ASP A 191 -16.91 12.87 5.43
N GLY A 192 -15.66 13.35 5.55
CA GLY A 192 -15.23 14.61 4.95
C GLY A 192 -15.23 14.57 3.43
N THR A 193 -15.06 13.38 2.84
CA THR A 193 -14.97 13.18 1.38
C THR A 193 -16.18 12.45 0.81
N ASN A 194 -16.94 11.73 1.65
CA ASN A 194 -18.14 11.04 1.25
C ASN A 194 -19.40 11.75 1.79
N GLN A 195 -20.00 12.57 0.94
CA GLN A 195 -21.25 13.30 1.19
C GLN A 195 -22.44 12.64 0.47
N ARG A 196 -22.35 11.35 0.13
CA ARG A 196 -23.40 10.63 -0.58
C ARG A 196 -24.63 10.42 0.30
N THR A 197 -25.80 10.31 -0.35
CA THR A 197 -27.10 10.07 0.29
C THR A 197 -27.71 8.71 -0.08
N ASP A 198 -26.99 7.90 -0.86
CA ASP A 198 -27.40 6.56 -1.26
C ASP A 198 -26.83 5.48 -0.31
N GLU A 199 -26.88 4.22 -0.74
CA GLU A 199 -26.40 3.07 0.04
C GLU A 199 -24.90 3.08 0.35
N TYR A 200 -24.13 4.01 -0.25
CA TYR A 200 -22.70 4.16 -0.05
C TYR A 200 -22.31 5.41 0.77
N GLY A 201 -23.25 6.15 1.37
CA GLY A 201 -22.95 7.31 2.21
C GLY A 201 -23.87 7.51 3.42
N GLY A 202 -23.59 8.58 4.16
CA GLY A 202 -24.26 8.89 5.42
C GLY A 202 -23.70 8.08 6.59
N SER A 203 -24.32 6.95 6.91
CA SER A 203 -23.95 6.14 8.08
C SER A 203 -22.58 5.46 7.92
N VAL A 204 -21.93 5.10 9.03
CA VAL A 204 -20.62 4.42 9.00
C VAL A 204 -20.68 3.09 8.25
N GLU A 205 -21.80 2.38 8.36
CA GLU A 205 -22.07 1.12 7.66
C GLU A 205 -22.09 1.32 6.14
N ASN A 206 -22.76 2.37 5.67
CA ASN A 206 -22.84 2.70 4.25
C ASN A 206 -21.49 3.20 3.70
N ARG A 207 -20.77 4.03 4.45
CA ARG A 207 -19.43 4.51 4.04
C ARG A 207 -18.41 3.38 3.95
N ALA A 208 -18.49 2.38 4.85
CA ALA A 208 -17.65 1.20 4.82
C ALA A 208 -18.01 0.21 3.70
N ARG A 209 -19.25 0.25 3.17
CA ARG A 209 -19.80 -0.73 2.23
C ARG A 209 -18.91 -0.97 1.02
N PHE A 210 -18.44 0.11 0.37
CA PHE A 210 -17.59 -0.01 -0.82
C PHE A 210 -16.27 -0.74 -0.51
N ALA A 211 -15.62 -0.42 0.61
CA ALA A 211 -14.39 -1.09 1.02
C ALA A 211 -14.62 -2.59 1.27
N LEU A 212 -15.72 -2.95 1.93
CA LEU A 212 -16.08 -4.34 2.21
C LEU A 212 -16.43 -5.11 0.92
N GLU A 213 -17.15 -4.50 -0.02
CA GLU A 213 -17.46 -5.10 -1.32
C GLU A 213 -16.20 -5.36 -2.14
N VAL A 214 -15.26 -4.41 -2.17
CA VAL A 214 -13.97 -4.58 -2.86
C VAL A 214 -13.13 -5.69 -2.22
N VAL A 215 -13.04 -5.73 -0.89
CA VAL A 215 -12.31 -6.79 -0.17
C VAL A 215 -12.95 -8.16 -0.43
N GLN A 216 -14.28 -8.26 -0.36
CA GLN A 216 -15.00 -9.49 -0.65
C GLN A 216 -14.77 -9.94 -2.09
N ALA A 217 -14.81 -9.02 -3.06
CA ALA A 217 -14.58 -9.32 -4.46
C ALA A 217 -13.18 -9.91 -4.72
N ALA A 218 -12.16 -9.36 -4.07
CA ALA A 218 -10.81 -9.92 -4.11
C ALA A 218 -10.72 -11.28 -3.40
N ALA A 219 -11.39 -11.43 -2.25
CA ALA A 219 -11.41 -12.68 -1.47
C ALA A 219 -12.08 -13.83 -2.23
N ASP A 220 -13.14 -13.56 -3.01
CA ASP A 220 -13.78 -14.57 -3.87
C ASP A 220 -12.80 -15.13 -4.93
N VAL A 221 -11.77 -14.37 -5.32
CA VAL A 221 -10.77 -14.77 -6.32
C VAL A 221 -9.58 -15.48 -5.68
N PHE A 222 -9.01 -14.89 -4.62
CA PHE A 222 -7.77 -15.36 -4.00
C PHE A 222 -7.97 -16.32 -2.82
N GLY A 223 -9.14 -16.28 -2.18
CA GLY A 223 -9.31 -16.70 -0.79
C GLY A 223 -8.99 -15.54 0.16
N ALA A 224 -9.78 -15.37 1.22
CA ALA A 224 -9.62 -14.28 2.17
C ALA A 224 -8.25 -14.30 2.88
N ASP A 225 -7.69 -15.50 3.11
CA ASP A 225 -6.38 -15.74 3.73
C ASP A 225 -5.19 -15.36 2.85
N ARG A 226 -5.43 -14.78 1.66
CA ARG A 226 -4.46 -14.16 0.74
C ARG A 226 -4.83 -12.73 0.35
N VAL A 227 -5.79 -12.12 1.05
CA VAL A 227 -6.21 -10.73 0.85
C VAL A 227 -5.89 -9.91 2.10
N GLY A 228 -5.15 -8.83 1.91
CA GLY A 228 -4.95 -7.79 2.92
C GLY A 228 -5.67 -6.49 2.52
N ILE A 229 -5.81 -5.59 3.49
CA ILE A 229 -6.21 -4.21 3.23
C ILE A 229 -5.35 -3.25 4.04
N ARG A 230 -4.95 -2.16 3.41
CA ARG A 230 -4.18 -1.09 4.05
C ARG A 230 -5.08 0.09 4.39
N LEU A 231 -5.04 0.57 5.64
CA LEU A 231 -5.80 1.71 6.15
C LEU A 231 -4.86 2.79 6.72
N ALA A 232 -5.26 4.05 6.64
CA ALA A 232 -4.52 5.19 7.22
C ALA A 232 -5.43 6.06 8.10
N PRO A 233 -5.84 5.57 9.29
CA PRO A 233 -6.87 6.22 10.09
C PRO A 233 -6.56 7.67 10.47
N THR A 234 -5.28 8.02 10.59
CA THR A 234 -4.81 9.35 10.98
C THR A 234 -4.33 10.19 9.80
N GLY A 235 -4.27 9.63 8.59
CA GLY A 235 -3.77 10.31 7.38
C GLY A 235 -4.63 11.50 6.98
N ALA A 236 -4.02 12.54 6.41
CA ALA A 236 -4.71 13.78 6.02
C ALA A 236 -4.41 14.19 4.57
N MET A 237 -3.84 13.30 3.76
CA MET A 237 -3.46 13.58 2.38
C MET A 237 -4.66 14.02 1.55
N GLY A 238 -4.48 15.06 0.73
CA GLY A 238 -5.54 15.57 -0.13
C GLY A 238 -6.74 16.14 0.62
N GLY A 239 -6.57 16.53 1.89
CA GLY A 239 -7.64 17.07 2.72
C GLY A 239 -8.69 16.04 3.12
N ILE A 240 -8.33 14.75 3.16
CA ILE A 240 -9.23 13.73 3.70
C ILE A 240 -9.39 13.89 5.22
N THR A 241 -10.63 13.81 5.70
CA THR A 241 -10.99 13.98 7.11
C THR A 241 -12.20 13.11 7.45
N ASP A 242 -12.33 12.72 8.72
CA ASP A 242 -13.52 12.05 9.26
C ASP A 242 -13.87 12.66 10.61
N SER A 243 -15.17 12.86 10.86
CA SER A 243 -15.66 13.50 12.09
C SER A 243 -15.47 12.64 13.36
N ASP A 244 -15.38 11.31 13.22
CA ASP A 244 -15.18 10.36 14.31
C ASP A 244 -14.36 9.15 13.83
N ARG A 245 -13.06 9.42 13.60
CA ARG A 245 -12.12 8.46 13.01
C ARG A 245 -12.05 7.16 13.81
N VAL A 246 -12.11 7.25 15.15
CA VAL A 246 -12.07 6.06 16.02
C VAL A 246 -13.28 5.18 15.76
N ARG A 247 -14.50 5.74 15.77
CA ARG A 247 -15.72 4.97 15.46
C ARG A 247 -15.68 4.40 14.05
N THR A 248 -15.30 5.22 13.07
CA THR A 248 -15.27 4.84 11.65
C THR A 248 -14.34 3.66 11.40
N PHE A 249 -13.07 3.79 11.78
CA PHE A 249 -12.08 2.75 11.50
C PHE A 249 -12.22 1.52 12.40
N ARG A 250 -12.75 1.68 13.63
CA ARG A 250 -13.10 0.52 14.48
C ARG A 250 -14.23 -0.30 13.86
N TYR A 251 -15.27 0.33 13.33
CA TYR A 251 -16.34 -0.36 12.62
C TYR A 251 -15.79 -1.11 11.39
N VAL A 252 -14.97 -0.45 10.57
CA VAL A 252 -14.34 -1.08 9.40
C VAL A 252 -13.51 -2.30 9.82
N ALA A 253 -12.66 -2.17 10.85
CA ALA A 253 -11.84 -3.28 11.34
C ALA A 253 -12.67 -4.45 11.89
N GLU A 254 -13.77 -4.19 12.60
CA GLU A 254 -14.70 -5.24 13.07
C GLU A 254 -15.33 -6.02 11.92
N GLN A 255 -15.77 -5.32 10.87
CA GLN A 255 -16.37 -5.98 9.70
C GLN A 255 -15.32 -6.80 8.92
N LEU A 256 -14.11 -6.25 8.74
CA LEU A 256 -13.02 -6.96 8.08
C LEU A 256 -12.56 -8.20 8.86
N ASN A 257 -12.59 -8.16 10.21
CA ASN A 257 -12.20 -9.29 11.04
C ASN A 257 -13.06 -10.53 10.78
N ALA A 258 -14.35 -10.35 10.47
CA ALA A 258 -15.27 -11.45 10.18
C ALA A 258 -14.94 -12.20 8.87
N LEU A 259 -14.13 -11.61 7.99
CA LEU A 259 -13.77 -12.20 6.70
C LEU A 259 -12.57 -13.15 6.77
N GLY A 260 -11.79 -13.13 7.86
CA GLY A 260 -10.60 -13.98 7.99
C GLY A 260 -9.47 -13.60 7.02
N LEU A 261 -9.21 -12.29 6.88
CA LEU A 261 -8.21 -11.74 5.97
C LEU A 261 -6.79 -12.21 6.30
N ALA A 262 -5.91 -12.20 5.28
CA ALA A 262 -4.48 -12.45 5.44
C ALA A 262 -3.86 -11.49 6.46
N TYR A 263 -4.26 -10.20 6.41
CA TYR A 263 -3.85 -9.19 7.38
C TYR A 263 -4.66 -7.89 7.29
N LEU A 264 -4.52 -7.06 8.33
CA LEU A 264 -4.85 -5.64 8.32
C LEU A 264 -3.55 -4.83 8.45
N HIS A 265 -3.28 -3.94 7.50
CA HIS A 265 -2.09 -3.10 7.46
C HIS A 265 -2.44 -1.65 7.79
N VAL A 266 -1.92 -1.13 8.89
CA VAL A 266 -2.26 0.20 9.39
C VAL A 266 -1.07 1.14 9.32
N ILE A 267 -1.28 2.28 8.66
CA ILE A 267 -0.35 3.41 8.69
C ILE A 267 -0.71 4.27 9.90
N GLU A 268 0.18 4.28 10.88
CA GLU A 268 0.12 5.19 12.01
C GLU A 268 1.56 5.53 12.41
N ALA A 269 2.08 6.63 11.83
CA ALA A 269 3.48 6.93 11.96
C ALA A 269 3.85 7.37 13.38
N LEU A 270 5.01 6.91 13.84
CA LEU A 270 5.53 7.23 15.17
C LEU A 270 5.73 8.75 15.35
N PRO A 271 5.57 9.27 16.59
CA PRO A 271 5.79 10.68 16.88
C PRO A 271 7.14 11.20 16.36
N GLY A 272 7.13 12.37 15.73
CA GLY A 272 8.31 13.00 15.12
C GLY A 272 8.58 12.58 13.67
N HIS A 273 7.91 11.57 13.14
CA HIS A 273 7.96 11.25 11.72
C HIS A 273 7.16 12.29 10.89
N PRO A 274 7.58 12.66 9.65
CA PRO A 274 6.85 13.65 8.83
C PRO A 274 5.38 13.30 8.52
N MET A 275 5.06 12.00 8.54
CA MET A 275 3.68 11.50 8.36
C MET A 275 2.93 11.29 9.68
N ALA A 276 3.51 11.66 10.82
CA ALA A 276 2.84 11.54 12.11
C ALA A 276 1.58 12.41 12.15
N ALA A 277 0.58 11.93 12.88
CA ALA A 277 -0.67 12.66 13.04
C ALA A 277 -0.40 14.05 13.66
N ALA A 278 -1.18 15.06 13.25
CA ALA A 278 -1.08 16.39 13.83
C ALA A 278 -1.40 16.35 15.34
N PRO A 279 -0.83 17.28 16.15
CA PRO A 279 -1.12 17.34 17.58
C PRO A 279 -2.63 17.37 17.87
N GLY A 280 -3.09 16.51 18.77
CA GLY A 280 -4.51 16.40 19.15
C GLY A 280 -5.33 15.41 18.31
N VAL A 281 -4.78 14.88 17.21
CA VAL A 281 -5.42 13.76 16.50
C VAL A 281 -5.15 12.46 17.29
N PRO A 282 -6.18 11.74 17.74
CA PRO A 282 -5.98 10.52 18.52
C PRO A 282 -5.37 9.41 17.65
N ALA A 283 -4.48 8.62 18.25
CA ALA A 283 -4.02 7.36 17.68
C ALA A 283 -5.20 6.37 17.61
N VAL A 284 -5.27 5.58 16.54
CA VAL A 284 -6.39 4.69 16.24
C VAL A 284 -5.93 3.23 16.11
N ALA A 285 -4.66 2.96 15.80
CA ALA A 285 -4.19 1.60 15.57
C ALA A 285 -4.38 0.67 16.78
N ALA A 286 -4.18 1.20 17.99
CA ALA A 286 -4.42 0.45 19.23
C ALA A 286 -5.89 0.03 19.41
N GLU A 287 -6.85 0.85 18.96
CA GLU A 287 -8.27 0.48 18.99
C GLU A 287 -8.60 -0.60 17.94
N LEU A 288 -7.94 -0.54 16.78
CA LEU A 288 -8.09 -1.52 15.70
C LEU A 288 -7.51 -2.87 16.11
N ARG A 289 -6.33 -2.88 16.77
CA ARG A 289 -5.71 -4.10 17.30
C ARG A 289 -6.59 -4.83 18.33
N LYS A 290 -7.47 -4.13 19.06
CA LYS A 290 -8.41 -4.75 20.01
C LYS A 290 -9.54 -5.53 19.32
N VAL A 291 -9.94 -5.13 18.11
CA VAL A 291 -11.10 -5.69 17.41
C VAL A 291 -10.73 -6.59 16.23
N PHE A 292 -9.55 -6.37 15.63
CA PHE A 292 -9.01 -7.21 14.57
C PHE A 292 -8.05 -8.25 15.15
N THR A 293 -8.46 -9.52 15.08
CA THR A 293 -7.76 -10.67 15.68
C THR A 293 -6.85 -11.42 14.71
N GLY A 294 -6.90 -11.09 13.42
CA GLY A 294 -5.98 -11.62 12.42
C GLY A 294 -4.60 -10.94 12.46
N PRO A 295 -3.68 -11.33 11.54
CA PRO A 295 -2.36 -10.72 11.43
C PRO A 295 -2.42 -9.20 11.23
N PHE A 296 -1.68 -8.45 12.04
CA PHE A 296 -1.71 -6.99 12.05
C PHE A 296 -0.34 -6.40 11.71
N ILE A 297 -0.31 -5.53 10.70
CA ILE A 297 0.93 -4.91 10.20
C ILE A 297 0.92 -3.42 10.56
N LEU A 298 1.96 -2.95 11.25
CA LEU A 298 2.15 -1.52 11.53
C LEU A 298 3.20 -0.89 10.61
N ASN A 299 2.98 0.38 10.23
CA ASN A 299 3.86 1.13 9.35
C ASN A 299 3.94 2.61 9.73
N GLY A 300 5.15 3.17 9.62
CA GLY A 300 5.41 4.61 9.70
C GLY A 300 6.49 4.98 10.72
N GLY A 301 7.72 5.22 10.24
CA GLY A 301 8.81 5.72 11.07
C GLY A 301 9.53 4.68 11.96
N TYR A 302 9.23 3.39 11.81
CA TYR A 302 9.89 2.33 12.57
C TYR A 302 11.37 2.21 12.23
N THR A 303 12.16 2.02 13.29
CA THR A 303 13.54 1.53 13.31
C THR A 303 13.53 0.05 13.73
N GLN A 304 14.67 -0.65 13.66
CA GLN A 304 14.76 -2.01 14.21
C GLN A 304 14.33 -2.07 15.68
N GLU A 305 14.87 -1.18 16.52
CA GLU A 305 14.57 -1.14 17.96
C GLU A 305 13.08 -0.92 18.24
N THR A 306 12.46 0.06 17.58
CA THR A 306 11.03 0.35 17.79
C THR A 306 10.13 -0.72 17.19
N ALA A 307 10.55 -1.40 16.13
CA ALA A 307 9.85 -2.55 15.57
C ALA A 307 9.88 -3.75 16.53
N GLU A 308 11.05 -4.08 17.08
CA GLU A 308 11.19 -5.14 18.08
C GLU A 308 10.35 -4.86 19.33
N ALA A 309 10.32 -3.61 19.79
CA ALA A 309 9.47 -3.19 20.91
C ALA A 309 7.97 -3.39 20.61
N ALA A 310 7.49 -2.96 19.43
CA ALA A 310 6.09 -3.12 19.04
C ALA A 310 5.67 -4.59 18.97
N LEU A 311 6.53 -5.47 18.46
CA LEU A 311 6.30 -6.92 18.44
C LEU A 311 6.29 -7.51 19.86
N ALA A 312 7.21 -7.10 20.72
CA ALA A 312 7.28 -7.57 22.10
C ALA A 312 6.05 -7.14 22.94
N ASN A 313 5.50 -5.96 22.64
CA ASN A 313 4.32 -5.41 23.28
C ASN A 313 2.99 -5.93 22.68
N ASN A 314 3.04 -6.82 21.68
CA ASN A 314 1.87 -7.33 20.96
C ASN A 314 1.03 -6.24 20.26
N GLU A 315 1.66 -5.14 19.88
CA GLU A 315 1.03 -4.02 19.15
C GLU A 315 0.83 -4.39 17.67
N ALA A 316 1.72 -5.22 17.12
CA ALA A 316 1.68 -5.75 15.76
C ALA A 316 2.20 -7.18 15.72
N ASP A 317 1.89 -7.88 14.63
CA ASP A 317 2.49 -9.18 14.31
C ASP A 317 3.62 -9.04 13.29
N LEU A 318 3.57 -8.01 12.45
CA LEU A 318 4.60 -7.65 11.45
C LEU A 318 4.80 -6.13 11.40
N ILE A 319 5.97 -5.69 10.94
CA ILE A 319 6.29 -4.28 10.77
C ILE A 319 6.72 -4.01 9.34
N ALA A 320 6.07 -3.05 8.69
CA ALA A 320 6.40 -2.64 7.34
C ALA A 320 7.34 -1.44 7.32
N PHE A 321 8.36 -1.50 6.45
CA PHE A 321 9.35 -0.45 6.26
C PHE A 321 9.27 0.07 4.81
N GLY A 322 9.17 1.40 4.66
CA GLY A 322 9.18 2.04 3.35
C GLY A 322 10.59 2.51 2.98
N VAL A 323 10.88 3.77 3.28
CA VAL A 323 12.17 4.43 3.00
C VAL A 323 13.41 3.57 3.30
N PRO A 324 13.50 2.81 4.42
CA PRO A 324 14.63 1.91 4.64
C PRO A 324 14.83 0.87 3.52
N PHE A 325 13.76 0.23 3.04
CA PHE A 325 13.84 -0.72 1.92
C PHE A 325 14.13 -0.03 0.59
N ILE A 326 13.84 1.26 0.39
CA ILE A 326 14.26 1.96 -0.83
C ILE A 326 15.78 1.89 -0.97
N ALA A 327 16.51 2.27 0.09
CA ALA A 327 17.97 2.39 0.04
C ALA A 327 18.71 1.09 0.37
N ASN A 328 18.05 0.09 0.96
CA ASN A 328 18.69 -1.12 1.46
C ASN A 328 17.96 -2.33 0.89
N PRO A 329 18.43 -2.93 -0.23
CA PRO A 329 17.82 -4.12 -0.79
C PRO A 329 17.86 -5.31 0.19
N ASP A 330 18.90 -5.37 1.00
CA ASP A 330 19.25 -6.37 2.01
C ASP A 330 18.98 -5.88 3.45
N LEU A 331 17.88 -5.14 3.66
CA LEU A 331 17.55 -4.54 4.95
C LEU A 331 17.47 -5.57 6.08
N VAL A 332 16.96 -6.77 5.78
CA VAL A 332 16.81 -7.86 6.76
C VAL A 332 18.18 -8.25 7.30
N GLU A 333 19.12 -8.55 6.41
CA GLU A 333 20.49 -8.91 6.71
C GLU A 333 21.21 -7.80 7.49
N ARG A 334 20.97 -6.54 7.11
CA ARG A 334 21.55 -5.39 7.82
C ARG A 334 21.08 -5.28 9.26
N PHE A 335 19.80 -5.51 9.52
CA PHE A 335 19.24 -5.53 10.86
C PHE A 335 19.72 -6.74 11.67
N GLU A 336 19.81 -7.92 11.07
CA GLU A 336 20.35 -9.11 11.75
C GLU A 336 21.81 -8.90 12.19
N GLN A 337 22.62 -8.29 11.33
CA GLN A 337 24.04 -8.05 11.58
C GLN A 337 24.33 -6.75 12.37
N GLY A 338 23.32 -5.90 12.59
CA GLY A 338 23.49 -4.60 13.23
C GLY A 338 24.43 -3.67 12.47
N THR A 339 24.37 -3.69 11.14
CA THR A 339 25.24 -2.88 10.25
C THR A 339 24.60 -1.53 9.90
N ALA A 340 25.41 -0.61 9.38
CA ALA A 340 24.91 0.69 8.95
C ALA A 340 23.99 0.54 7.72
N LEU A 341 22.93 1.36 7.69
CA LEU A 341 22.05 1.46 6.52
C LEU A 341 22.60 2.45 5.50
N ASN A 342 22.39 2.15 4.23
CA ASN A 342 22.53 3.12 3.15
C ASN A 342 21.57 4.29 3.38
N MET A 343 22.02 5.49 3.01
CA MET A 343 21.21 6.70 3.10
C MET A 343 20.29 6.83 1.86
N PRO A 344 18.99 7.07 2.05
CA PRO A 344 18.07 7.27 0.93
C PRO A 344 18.31 8.62 0.25
N ASP A 345 18.15 8.64 -1.07
CA ASP A 345 18.17 9.87 -1.88
C ASP A 345 16.74 10.20 -2.32
N GLN A 346 16.10 11.10 -1.57
CA GLN A 346 14.70 11.47 -1.81
C GLN A 346 14.48 12.09 -3.19
N ALA A 347 15.50 12.70 -3.80
CA ALA A 347 15.38 13.30 -5.13
C ALA A 347 15.11 12.24 -6.22
N THR A 348 15.42 10.97 -5.94
CA THR A 348 15.30 9.86 -6.89
C THR A 348 14.07 8.98 -6.67
N PHE A 349 13.23 9.29 -5.68
CA PHE A 349 12.08 8.44 -5.36
C PHE A 349 11.14 8.27 -6.56
N TYR A 350 10.92 9.34 -7.33
CA TYR A 350 9.97 9.42 -8.46
C TYR A 350 10.59 9.92 -9.77
N SER A 351 11.93 9.91 -9.93
CA SER A 351 12.62 10.56 -11.06
C SER A 351 12.78 9.72 -12.33
N GLY A 352 12.31 8.46 -12.34
CA GLY A 352 12.58 7.49 -13.41
C GLY A 352 14.04 6.97 -13.43
N GLY A 353 14.30 5.99 -14.31
CA GLY A 353 15.62 5.37 -14.49
C GLY A 353 16.09 4.50 -13.31
N ASP A 354 17.31 3.97 -13.46
CA ASP A 354 17.88 2.99 -12.52
C ASP A 354 18.53 3.62 -11.29
N LYS A 355 18.92 4.90 -11.38
CA LYS A 355 19.55 5.64 -10.28
C LYS A 355 18.59 5.83 -9.11
N GLY A 356 19.06 5.52 -7.91
CA GLY A 356 18.25 5.51 -6.68
C GLY A 356 17.13 4.47 -6.71
N TYR A 357 17.29 3.40 -7.51
CA TYR A 357 16.30 2.33 -7.66
C TYR A 357 16.94 0.97 -7.45
N ILE A 358 17.80 0.57 -8.39
CA ILE A 358 18.47 -0.74 -8.41
C ILE A 358 19.98 -0.65 -8.17
N ASP A 359 20.50 0.56 -7.99
CA ASP A 359 21.93 0.87 -7.81
C ASP A 359 22.33 1.11 -6.35
N TYR A 360 21.41 0.90 -5.40
CA TYR A 360 21.76 0.89 -3.97
C TYR A 360 22.56 -0.37 -3.65
N PRO A 361 23.77 -0.26 -3.08
CA PRO A 361 24.64 -1.42 -2.87
C PRO A 361 24.12 -2.31 -1.76
N SER A 362 24.16 -3.63 -1.98
CA SER A 362 24.05 -4.63 -0.91
C SER A 362 25.27 -4.60 0.03
N LEU A 363 25.23 -5.32 1.15
CA LEU A 363 26.35 -5.51 2.06
C LEU A 363 27.55 -6.18 1.38
N GLU A 364 27.31 -7.09 0.43
CA GLU A 364 28.38 -7.75 -0.33
C GLU A 364 29.12 -6.80 -1.27
N GLU A 365 28.40 -5.80 -1.80
CA GLU A 365 28.93 -4.80 -2.74
C GLU A 365 29.46 -3.55 -2.03
N ALA A 366 28.97 -3.24 -0.84
CA ALA A 366 29.41 -2.10 -0.06
C ALA A 366 30.87 -2.34 0.41
N PRO A 367 31.81 -1.41 0.13
CA PRO A 367 33.14 -1.51 0.70
C PRO A 367 33.01 -1.52 2.22
N VAL A 368 33.61 -2.53 2.87
CA VAL A 368 33.63 -2.67 4.34
C VAL A 368 34.08 -1.34 4.94
N ALA A 369 33.14 -0.55 5.46
CA ALA A 369 33.46 0.65 6.19
C ALA A 369 34.16 0.20 7.47
N ALA A 370 35.49 0.33 7.51
CA ALA A 370 36.27 0.08 8.69
C ALA A 370 35.72 0.96 9.82
N LYS A 371 35.19 0.32 10.87
CA LYS A 371 34.85 0.99 12.12
C LYS A 371 36.10 1.73 12.60
N GLN A 372 36.04 3.06 12.67
CA GLN A 372 36.99 3.86 13.47
C GLN A 372 36.40 4.09 14.86
#